data_AF-A0A9E2A0I8-F1
#
_entry.id   AF-A0A9E2A0I8-F1
#
_cell.length_a   1.000
_cell.length_b   1.000
_cell.length_c   1.000
_cell.angle_alpha   90.00
_cell.angle_beta   90.00
_cell.angle_gamma   90.00
#
_symmetry.space_group_name_H-M   'P 1'
#
loop_
_entity.id
_entity.type
_entity.pdbx_description
1 polymer ?
#
loop_
_entity_poly.entity_id
_entity_poly.type
_entity_poly.pdbx_seq_one_letter_code
_entity_poly.pdbx_strand_id
1 'polypeptide(L)'
;MTFRNIVLIGTAALSLAACATEYTRPDTSEAQRKKDLEECQDIAYGKNPGDWTPDGPDYQARNSVGCPSGDCQAKPGQAVHGSPSVDMNRADRERAVLACMESRGYSY
;
A
#
# COMPACT_ATOMS: atom_id res chain seq x y z
N MET A 1 -41.51 -46.31 -22.45
CA MET A 1 -40.92 -45.37 -23.43
C MET A 1 -41.66 -44.05 -23.22
N THR A 2 -41.14 -42.91 -22.76
CA THR A 2 -39.77 -42.38 -22.74
C THR A 2 -39.80 -41.19 -21.75
N PHE A 3 -39.09 -41.24 -20.61
CA PHE A 3 -38.89 -40.05 -19.77
C PHE A 3 -37.53 -39.46 -20.12
N ARG A 4 -37.54 -38.28 -20.72
CA ARG A 4 -36.35 -37.55 -21.17
C ARG A 4 -35.62 -36.97 -19.96
N ASN A 5 -34.40 -37.45 -19.73
CA ASN A 5 -33.40 -36.83 -18.85
C ASN A 5 -33.07 -35.43 -19.39
N ILE A 6 -33.56 -34.39 -18.70
CA ILE A 6 -33.08 -33.02 -18.87
C ILE A 6 -31.88 -32.87 -17.94
N VAL A 7 -30.67 -33.02 -18.51
CA VAL A 7 -29.42 -32.73 -17.82
C VAL A 7 -29.36 -31.20 -17.63
N LEU A 8 -29.53 -30.76 -16.38
CA LEU A 8 -29.16 -29.42 -15.92
C LEU A 8 -27.63 -29.31 -15.99
N ILE A 9 -27.11 -28.91 -17.16
CA ILE A 9 -25.70 -28.56 -17.31
C ILE A 9 -25.53 -27.15 -16.73
N GLY A 10 -25.05 -27.11 -15.48
CA GLY A 10 -24.68 -25.90 -14.79
C GLY A 10 -23.55 -25.18 -15.52
N THR A 11 -23.84 -23.99 -16.04
CA THR A 11 -22.81 -23.01 -16.38
C THR A 11 -22.40 -22.31 -15.10
N ALA A 12 -21.41 -22.88 -14.41
CA ALA A 12 -20.59 -22.15 -13.46
C ALA A 12 -19.93 -21.00 -14.24
N ALA A 13 -20.42 -19.78 -14.02
CA ALA A 13 -19.72 -18.59 -14.46
C ALA A 13 -18.40 -18.54 -13.67
N LEU A 14 -17.29 -18.90 -14.34
CA LEU A 14 -15.96 -18.58 -13.85
C LEU A 14 -15.85 -17.06 -13.83
N SER A 15 -16.13 -16.48 -12.68
CA SER A 15 -15.86 -15.08 -12.37
C SER A 15 -14.39 -14.80 -12.68
N LEU A 16 -14.18 -13.75 -13.46
CA LEU A 16 -12.88 -13.21 -13.86
C LEU A 16 -11.94 -13.23 -12.66
N ALA A 17 -10.84 -13.98 -12.78
CA ALA A 17 -9.68 -13.83 -11.92
C ALA A 17 -9.14 -12.41 -12.14
N ALA A 18 -9.61 -11.46 -11.34
CA ALA A 18 -8.81 -10.31 -11.01
C ALA A 18 -7.56 -10.89 -10.33
N CYS A 19 -6.41 -10.82 -10.99
CA CYS A 19 -5.11 -11.06 -10.36
C CYS A 19 -4.86 -9.91 -9.37
N ALA A 20 -5.67 -9.83 -8.33
CA ALA A 20 -5.40 -9.02 -7.18
C ALA A 20 -4.40 -9.85 -6.37
N THR A 21 -3.17 -9.36 -6.28
CA THR A 21 -2.16 -9.84 -5.33
C THR A 21 -2.74 -9.59 -3.94
N GLU A 22 -3.49 -10.57 -3.44
CA GLU A 22 -4.32 -10.48 -2.25
C GLU A 22 -3.89 -11.53 -1.26
N TYR A 23 -3.83 -11.11 0.01
CA TYR A 23 -3.62 -12.03 1.12
C TYR A 23 -4.74 -13.08 1.17
N THR A 24 -4.35 -14.35 1.24
CA THR A 24 -5.26 -15.50 1.27
C THR A 24 -4.96 -16.38 2.48
N ARG A 25 -6.00 -16.80 3.19
CA ARG A 25 -5.94 -17.77 4.30
C ARG A 25 -7.21 -18.61 4.27
N PRO A 26 -7.15 -19.94 4.50
CA PRO A 26 -8.36 -20.77 4.59
C PRO A 26 -9.35 -20.22 5.63
N ASP A 27 -10.64 -20.47 5.40
CA ASP A 27 -11.72 -20.19 6.35
C ASP A 27 -11.83 -18.74 6.85
N THR A 28 -11.32 -17.79 6.07
CA THR A 28 -11.25 -16.37 6.44
C THR A 28 -12.14 -15.54 5.52
N SER A 29 -13.01 -14.73 6.13
CA SER A 29 -13.83 -13.77 5.38
C SER A 29 -13.00 -12.57 4.91
N GLU A 30 -13.44 -11.92 3.83
CA GLU A 30 -12.82 -10.69 3.34
C GLU A 30 -12.76 -9.59 4.42
N ALA A 31 -13.82 -9.46 5.21
CA ALA A 31 -13.87 -8.50 6.32
C ALA A 31 -12.80 -8.79 7.38
N GLN A 32 -12.58 -10.06 7.71
CA GLN A 32 -11.53 -10.45 8.65
C GLN A 32 -10.14 -10.21 8.07
N ARG A 33 -9.93 -10.51 6.78
CA ARG A 33 -8.66 -10.21 6.09
C ARG A 33 -8.34 -8.72 6.11
N LYS A 34 -9.32 -7.88 5.79
CA LYS A 34 -9.13 -6.42 5.78
C LYS A 34 -8.76 -5.91 7.17
N LYS A 35 -9.47 -6.39 8.20
CA LYS A 35 -9.16 -6.07 9.60
C LYS A 35 -7.74 -6.51 9.99
N ASP A 36 -7.36 -7.75 9.65
CA ASP A 36 -6.02 -8.26 9.94
C ASP A 36 -4.93 -7.43 9.24
N LEU A 37 -5.17 -7.01 7.99
CA LEU A 37 -4.27 -6.15 7.24
C LEU A 37 -4.14 -4.76 7.86
N GLU A 38 -5.25 -4.12 8.24
CA GLU A 38 -5.25 -2.81 8.92
C GLU A 38 -4.48 -2.89 10.25
N GLU A 39 -4.73 -3.91 11.07
CA GLU A 39 -3.98 -4.11 12.32
C GLU A 39 -2.47 -4.32 12.07
N CYS A 40 -2.10 -5.10 11.05
CA CYS A 40 -0.71 -5.29 10.68
C CYS A 40 -0.05 -4.00 10.16
N GLN A 41 -0.79 -3.17 9.42
CA GLN A 41 -0.33 -1.85 8.99
C GLN A 41 -0.09 -0.92 10.19
N ASP A 42 -1.00 -0.88 11.15
CA ASP A 42 -0.86 -0.07 12.36
C ASP A 42 0.36 -0.50 13.20
N ILE A 43 0.56 -1.80 13.37
CA ILE A 43 1.75 -2.34 14.06
C ILE A 43 3.03 -1.97 13.29
N ALA A 44 3.03 -2.09 11.96
CA ALA A 44 4.17 -1.74 11.14
C ALA A 44 4.49 -0.24 11.20
N TYR A 45 3.48 0.63 11.19
CA TYR A 45 3.65 2.08 11.38
C TYR A 45 4.17 2.42 12.77
N GLY A 46 3.75 1.71 13.82
CA GLY A 46 4.28 1.90 15.17
C GLY A 46 5.77 1.53 15.29
N LYS A 47 6.24 0.53 14.53
CA LYS A 47 7.65 0.10 14.51
C LYS A 47 8.53 0.93 13.57
N ASN A 48 7.99 1.27 12.41
CA ASN A 48 8.66 1.98 11.32
C ASN A 48 7.82 3.20 10.95
N PRO A 49 7.86 4.28 11.77
CA PRO A 49 7.08 5.48 11.49
C PRO A 49 7.51 6.11 10.17
N GLY A 50 6.62 6.87 9.53
CA GLY A 50 6.93 7.55 8.27
C GLY A 50 8.09 8.53 8.46
N ASP A 51 9.17 8.33 7.71
CA ASP A 51 10.36 9.18 7.74
C ASP A 51 10.54 9.82 6.37
N TRP A 52 9.92 11.00 6.22
CA TRP A 52 9.81 11.69 4.95
C TRP A 52 11.03 12.57 4.70
N THR A 53 11.91 12.11 3.82
CA THR A 53 13.01 12.92 3.30
C THR A 53 12.63 13.49 1.93
N PRO A 54 13.08 14.70 1.58
CA PRO A 54 12.98 15.21 0.22
C PRO A 54 13.65 14.25 -0.77
N ASP A 55 13.00 14.01 -1.91
CA ASP A 55 13.54 13.21 -2.99
C ASP A 55 14.21 14.12 -4.03
N GLY A 56 15.46 13.82 -4.36
CA GLY A 56 16.26 14.56 -5.33
C GLY A 56 17.57 15.15 -4.76
N PRO A 57 18.42 15.72 -5.63
CA PRO A 57 19.72 16.25 -5.24
C PRO A 57 19.64 17.42 -4.26
N ASP A 58 20.63 17.52 -3.36
CA ASP A 58 20.77 18.59 -2.35
C ASP A 58 20.77 20.02 -2.92
N TYR A 59 20.98 20.16 -4.24
CA TYR A 59 20.96 21.44 -4.97
C TYR A 59 19.58 21.86 -5.48
N GLN A 60 18.55 21.01 -5.38
CA GLN A 60 17.21 21.43 -5.80
C GLN A 60 16.73 22.55 -4.88
N ALA A 61 16.80 23.74 -5.45
CA ALA A 61 16.53 25.01 -4.85
C ALA A 61 15.11 25.06 -4.27
N ARG A 62 15.03 25.15 -2.95
CA ARG A 62 13.85 25.36 -2.15
C ARG A 62 13.56 26.87 -1.87
N ASN A 63 12.65 27.52 -2.62
CA ASN A 63 11.56 28.41 -2.13
C ASN A 63 10.85 29.12 -3.30
N SER A 64 9.51 29.06 -3.37
CA SER A 64 8.69 30.21 -3.84
C SER A 64 7.19 29.99 -3.56
N VAL A 65 6.76 30.00 -2.29
CA VAL A 65 5.32 30.26 -1.96
C VAL A 65 5.12 31.68 -1.40
N GLY A 66 6.19 32.45 -1.19
CA GLY A 66 6.06 33.87 -0.91
C GLY A 66 7.41 34.55 -0.80
N CYS A 67 7.71 35.42 -1.75
CA CYS A 67 8.85 36.34 -1.67
C CYS A 67 8.36 37.79 -1.74
N PRO A 68 7.96 38.41 -0.63
CA PRO A 68 7.55 39.81 -0.63
C PRO A 68 8.73 40.79 -0.80
N SER A 69 9.98 40.38 -0.53
CA SER A 69 11.10 41.31 -0.30
C SER A 69 12.44 40.95 -0.99
N GLY A 70 12.42 40.22 -2.11
CA GLY A 70 13.53 40.29 -3.08
C GLY A 70 14.73 39.35 -2.93
N ASP A 71 14.65 38.26 -2.14
CA ASP A 71 15.59 37.14 -2.30
C ASP A 71 14.86 35.79 -2.20
N CYS A 72 14.65 35.16 -3.36
CA CYS A 72 14.05 33.84 -3.51
C CYS A 72 15.09 32.74 -3.76
N GLN A 73 16.37 33.03 -3.54
CA GLN A 73 17.38 32.00 -3.67
C GLN A 73 17.16 30.96 -2.59
N ALA A 74 16.93 29.74 -3.06
CA ALA A 74 16.93 28.61 -2.20
C ALA A 74 18.27 28.39 -1.51
N LYS A 75 18.22 28.13 -0.22
CA LYS A 75 19.41 27.74 0.53
C LYS A 75 19.61 26.22 0.39
N PRO A 76 20.87 25.76 0.19
CA PRO A 76 21.19 24.35 0.25
C PRO A 76 20.62 23.72 1.55
N GLY A 77 19.85 22.63 1.41
CA GLY A 77 19.31 21.86 2.55
C GLY A 77 17.92 22.23 3.11
N GLN A 78 17.21 23.28 2.68
CA GLN A 78 15.97 23.77 3.37
C GLN A 78 14.62 23.39 2.71
N ALA A 79 13.58 22.81 3.32
CA ALA A 79 12.41 22.31 2.56
C ALA A 79 11.47 23.23 1.77
N VAL A 80 11.18 22.91 0.49
CA VAL A 80 10.08 23.51 -0.27
C VAL A 80 8.80 22.73 -0.11
N HIS A 81 7.73 23.48 0.10
CA HIS A 81 6.38 22.98 0.02
C HIS A 81 6.11 22.37 -1.35
N GLY A 82 5.60 21.13 -1.39
CA GLY A 82 5.34 20.39 -2.64
C GLY A 82 6.55 19.69 -3.26
N SER A 83 7.72 19.70 -2.62
CA SER A 83 8.84 18.85 -3.05
C SER A 83 8.39 17.39 -3.04
N PRO A 84 8.77 16.58 -4.05
CA PRO A 84 8.72 15.14 -3.93
C PRO A 84 9.41 14.73 -2.62
N SER A 85 8.78 13.85 -1.85
CA SER A 85 9.34 13.28 -0.64
C SER A 85 9.24 11.77 -0.71
N VAL A 86 10.27 11.10 -0.23
CA VAL A 86 10.33 9.65 -0.09
C VAL A 86 10.30 9.30 1.38
N ASP A 87 9.47 8.32 1.70
CA ASP A 87 9.40 7.71 3.01
C ASP A 87 10.49 6.65 3.12
N MET A 88 11.56 6.97 3.85
CA MET A 88 12.75 6.11 3.99
C MET A 88 12.41 4.78 4.65
N ASN A 89 11.38 4.76 5.50
CA ASN A 89 10.93 3.57 6.21
C ASN A 89 9.85 2.79 5.46
N ARG A 90 9.48 3.21 4.24
CA ARG A 90 8.43 2.55 3.46
C ARG A 90 8.72 1.07 3.23
N ALA A 91 9.93 0.75 2.78
CA ALA A 91 10.32 -0.62 2.49
C ALA A 91 10.36 -1.50 3.75
N ASP A 92 10.78 -0.94 4.90
CA ASP A 92 10.75 -1.63 6.18
C ASP A 92 9.34 -1.85 6.69
N ARG A 93 8.42 -0.87 6.51
CA ARG A 93 7.00 -1.08 6.80
C ARG A 93 6.39 -2.16 5.94
N GLU A 94 6.62 -2.16 4.64
CA GLU A 94 6.06 -3.16 3.72
C GLU A 94 6.52 -4.57 4.11
N ARG A 95 7.81 -4.73 4.45
CA ARG A 95 8.35 -5.99 5.00
C ARG A 95 7.72 -6.38 6.33
N ALA A 96 7.50 -5.42 7.23
CA ALA A 96 6.87 -5.68 8.52
C ALA A 96 5.39 -6.08 8.40
N VAL A 97 4.65 -5.49 7.46
CA VAL A 97 3.26 -5.88 7.14
C VAL A 97 3.24 -7.31 6.61
N LEU A 98 4.12 -7.63 5.65
CA LEU A 98 4.19 -8.98 5.07
C LEU A 98 4.50 -10.03 6.15
N ALA A 99 5.52 -9.81 6.98
CA ALA A 99 5.86 -10.72 8.07
C ALA A 99 4.70 -10.88 9.09
N CYS A 100 3.96 -9.79 9.38
CA CYS A 100 2.79 -9.84 10.25
C CYS A 100 1.66 -10.68 9.63
N MET A 101 1.34 -10.48 8.35
CA MET A 101 0.33 -11.25 7.64
C MET A 101 0.69 -12.73 7.53
N GLU A 102 1.95 -13.05 7.21
CA GLU A 102 2.46 -14.43 7.19
C GLU A 102 2.33 -15.10 8.57
N SER A 103 2.66 -14.39 9.65
CA SER A 103 2.51 -14.92 11.02
C SER A 103 1.05 -15.23 11.41
N ARG A 104 0.10 -14.54 10.77
CA ARG A 104 -1.35 -14.79 10.91
C ARG A 104 -1.84 -15.91 9.97
N GLY A 105 -0.95 -16.52 9.19
CA GLY A 105 -1.25 -17.63 8.29
C GLY A 105 -1.74 -17.20 6.90
N TYR A 106 -1.54 -15.94 6.51
CA TYR A 106 -1.85 -15.49 5.15
C TYR A 106 -0.69 -15.73 4.19
N SER A 107 -1.01 -16.08 2.94
CA SER A 107 -0.10 -16.09 1.80
C SER A 107 -0.44 -14.96 0.82
N TYR A 108 0.57 -14.39 0.16
CA TYR A 108 0.45 -13.28 -0.80
C TYR A 108 0.82 -13.72 -2.21
#